data_AF-A0A2V6E887-F1
#
_entry.id   AF-A0A2V6E887-F1
#
_cell.length_a   1.000
_cell.length_b   1.000
_cell.length_c   1.000
_cell.angle_alpha   90.00
_cell.angle_beta   90.00
_cell.angle_gamma   90.00
#
_symmetry.space_group_name_H-M   'P 1'
#
loop_
_entity.id
_entity.type
_entity.pdbx_description
1 polymer ?
#
loop_
_entity_poly.entity_id
_entity_poly.type
_entity_poly.pdbx_seq_one_letter_code
_entity_poly.pdbx_strand_id
1 'polypeptide(L)'
;MTANLGAMDLLLATRNQHKTREFAQLLGPNFTLRDLTSEHDLPEILETGRTFEENAVIKAIAISKIFPDQVVIGDDSGLEVK
;
A
#
# COMPACT_ATOMS: atom_id res chain seq x y z
N MET A 1 -32.20 -3.39 -3.79
CA MET A 1 -31.41 -2.94 -2.62
C MET A 1 -29.96 -2.88 -3.04
N THR A 2 -29.51 -1.75 -3.59
CA THR A 2 -28.09 -1.52 -3.82
C THR A 2 -27.52 -1.09 -2.48
N ALA A 3 -26.72 -1.95 -1.84
CA ALA A 3 -25.96 -1.53 -0.68
C ALA A 3 -25.09 -0.36 -1.12
N ASN A 4 -25.31 0.81 -0.52
CA ASN A 4 -24.34 1.89 -0.57
C ASN A 4 -23.19 1.42 0.34
N LEU A 5 -22.32 0.56 -0.19
CA LEU A 5 -21.04 0.28 0.40
C LEU A 5 -20.28 1.60 0.27
N GLY A 6 -20.18 2.38 1.35
CA GLY A 6 -19.31 3.55 1.37
C GLY A 6 -17.93 3.18 0.82
N ALA A 7 -17.24 4.13 0.19
CA ALA A 7 -15.94 3.87 -0.42
C ALA A 7 -15.04 3.08 0.55
N MET A 8 -14.46 1.99 0.07
CA MET A 8 -13.65 1.11 0.91
C MET A 8 -12.27 1.75 1.12
N ASP A 9 -11.89 1.90 2.39
CA ASP A 9 -10.59 2.48 2.76
C ASP A 9 -9.47 1.45 2.59
N LEU A 10 -8.40 1.85 1.92
CA LEU A 10 -7.20 1.05 1.71
C LEU A 10 -5.95 1.85 2.12
N LEU A 11 -5.01 1.17 2.76
CA LEU A 11 -3.71 1.74 3.13
C LEU A 11 -2.62 1.20 2.20
N LEU A 12 -1.97 2.09 1.44
CA LEU A 12 -0.78 1.75 0.68
C LEU A 12 0.46 1.81 1.58
N ALA A 13 1.19 0.71 1.66
CA ALA A 13 2.45 0.58 2.40
C ALA A 13 3.62 1.26 1.66
N THR A 14 3.46 2.54 1.32
CA THR A 14 4.43 3.34 0.54
C THR A 14 4.49 4.77 1.05
N ARG A 15 5.66 5.40 0.87
CA ARG A 15 5.83 6.85 1.01
C ARG A 15 5.90 7.56 -0.34
N ASN A 16 5.76 6.84 -1.44
CA ASN A 16 5.82 7.41 -2.79
C ASN A 16 4.43 7.89 -3.23
N GLN A 17 4.21 9.20 -3.16
CA GLN A 17 2.95 9.84 -3.59
C GLN A 17 2.60 9.61 -5.06
N HIS A 18 3.57 9.33 -5.93
CA HIS A 18 3.27 8.99 -7.32
C HIS A 18 2.51 7.67 -7.41
N LYS A 19 2.93 6.65 -6.64
CA LYS A 19 2.21 5.37 -6.55
C LYS A 19 0.79 5.55 -6.03
N THR A 20 0.60 6.36 -4.99
CA THR A 20 -0.73 6.66 -4.45
C THR A 20 -1.66 7.25 -5.51
N ARG A 21 -1.15 8.17 -6.35
CA ARG A 21 -1.92 8.75 -7.46
C ARG A 21 -2.25 7.73 -8.54
N GLU A 22 -1.32 6.86 -8.92
CA GLU A 22 -1.55 5.81 -9.92
C GLU A 22 -2.61 4.82 -9.44
N PHE A 23 -2.51 4.35 -8.20
CA PHE A 23 -3.50 3.44 -7.61
C PHE A 23 -4.88 4.10 -7.51
N ALA A 24 -4.97 5.40 -7.16
CA ALA A 24 -6.24 6.12 -7.10
C ALA A 24 -6.94 6.13 -8.47
N GLN A 25 -6.16 6.33 -9.54
CA GLN A 25 -6.68 6.31 -10.91
C GLN A 25 -7.13 4.91 -11.34
N LEU A 26 -6.39 3.86 -10.95
CA LEU A 26 -6.69 2.48 -11.31
C LEU A 26 -7.93 1.93 -10.58
N LEU A 27 -8.06 2.21 -9.28
CA LEU A 27 -9.14 1.67 -8.44
C LEU A 27 -10.44 2.48 -8.57
N GLY A 28 -10.33 3.77 -8.89
CA GLY A 28 -11.48 4.65 -9.09
C GLY A 28 -12.22 5.00 -7.79
N PRO A 29 -13.42 5.60 -7.91
CA PRO A 29 -14.09 6.29 -6.79
C PRO A 29 -14.70 5.35 -5.74
N ASN A 30 -14.68 4.04 -5.96
CA ASN A 30 -15.19 3.06 -4.98
C ASN A 30 -14.21 2.81 -3.82
N PHE A 31 -12.99 3.36 -3.92
CA PHE A 31 -11.94 3.18 -2.92
C PHE A 31 -11.36 4.53 -2.49
N THR A 32 -11.09 4.65 -1.20
CA THR A 32 -10.33 5.77 -0.64
C THR A 32 -8.93 5.26 -0.31
N LEU A 33 -7.90 6.00 -0.70
CA LEU A 33 -6.51 5.62 -0.46
C LEU A 33 -5.86 6.55 0.56
N ARG A 34 -5.21 5.94 1.56
CA ARG A 34 -4.21 6.58 2.42
C ARG A 34 -2.85 5.93 2.14
N ASP A 35 -1.77 6.67 2.37
CA ASP A 35 -0.41 6.16 2.30
C ASP A 35 0.37 6.50 3.58
N LEU A 36 1.66 6.18 3.63
CA LEU A 36 2.49 6.40 4.82
C LEU A 36 3.13 7.79 4.87
N THR A 37 2.82 8.71 3.95
CA THR A 37 3.53 10.01 3.85
C THR A 37 3.30 10.90 5.07
N SER A 38 2.17 10.75 5.75
CA SER A 38 1.84 11.45 7.00
C SER A 38 2.40 10.80 8.27
N GLU A 39 2.97 9.60 8.17
CA GLU A 39 3.40 8.83 9.34
C GLU A 39 4.86 9.14 9.65
N HIS A 40 5.15 9.69 10.83
CA HIS A 40 6.51 10.12 11.18
C HIS A 40 7.30 9.08 12.00
N ASP A 41 6.63 8.26 12.80
CA ASP A 41 7.27 7.36 13.78
C ASP A 41 7.11 5.87 13.43
N LEU A 42 7.16 5.53 12.13
CA LEU A 42 7.15 4.14 11.69
C LEU A 42 8.57 3.55 11.68
N PRO A 43 8.74 2.29 12.11
CA PRO A 43 10.02 1.60 11.96
C PRO A 43 10.39 1.47 10.48
N GLU A 44 11.69 1.43 10.19
CA GLU A 44 12.17 1.10 8.86
C GLU A 44 11.74 -0.33 8.49
N ILE A 45 11.15 -0.49 7.31
CA ILE A 45 10.77 -1.79 6.78
C ILE A 45 11.91 -2.30 5.94
N LEU A 46 12.58 -3.36 6.41
CA LEU A 46 13.69 -3.97 5.69
C LEU A 46 13.17 -4.82 4.54
N GLU A 47 13.46 -4.39 3.31
CA GLU A 47 13.17 -5.12 2.06
C GLU A 47 14.25 -6.19 1.83
N THR A 48 14.06 -7.35 2.46
CA THR A 48 15.02 -8.47 2.44
C THR A 48 14.65 -9.57 1.44
N GLY A 49 13.58 -9.35 0.67
CA GLY A 49 13.17 -10.24 -0.40
C GLY A 49 14.18 -10.23 -1.55
N ARG A 50 14.18 -11.32 -2.31
CA ARG A 50 14.96 -11.52 -3.53
C ARG A 50 14.18 -11.18 -4.79
N THR A 51 12.87 -10.96 -4.66
CA THR A 51 11.98 -10.56 -5.74
C THR A 51 11.13 -9.36 -5.32
N PHE A 52 10.61 -8.62 -6.30
CA PHE A 52 9.66 -7.52 -6.04
C PHE A 52 8.40 -8.03 -5.32
N GLU A 53 7.92 -9.23 -5.68
CA GLU A 53 6.77 -9.85 -5.01
C GLU A 53 7.04 -10.09 -3.52
N GLU A 54 8.20 -10.64 -3.16
CA GLU A 54 8.58 -10.87 -1.76
C GLU A 54 8.65 -9.55 -0.98
N ASN A 55 9.24 -8.51 -1.57
CA ASN A 55 9.31 -7.18 -0.94
C ASN A 55 7.93 -6.52 -0.79
N ALA A 56 7.04 -6.67 -1.77
CA ALA A 56 5.67 -6.18 -1.67
C ALA A 56 4.93 -6.85 -0.51
N VAL A 57 5.07 -8.17 -0.34
CA VAL A 57 4.49 -8.92 0.78
C VAL A 57 5.07 -8.49 2.12
N ILE A 58 6.41 -8.34 2.22
CA ILE A 58 7.08 -7.87 3.44
C ILE A 58 6.52 -6.51 3.87
N LYS A 59 6.40 -5.57 2.93
CA LYS A 59 5.83 -4.23 3.19
C LYS A 59 4.38 -4.30 3.67
N ALA A 60 3.52 -5.06 2.99
CA ALA A 60 2.12 -5.21 3.36
C ALA A 60 1.97 -5.76 4.79
N ILE A 61 2.69 -6.84 5.11
CA ILE A 61 2.62 -7.51 6.43
C ILE A 61 3.19 -6.62 7.54
N ALA A 62 4.30 -5.92 7.28
CA ALA A 62 4.90 -5.05 8.28
C ALA A 62 3.93 -3.93 8.69
N ILE A 63 3.29 -3.29 7.72
CA ILE A 63 2.33 -2.21 7.96
C ILE A 63 1.02 -2.74 8.55
N SER A 64 0.53 -3.90 8.11
CA SER A 64 -0.71 -4.49 8.68
C SER A 64 -0.57 -4.83 10.16
N LYS A 65 0.64 -5.13 10.65
CA LYS A 65 0.90 -5.35 12.08
C LYS A 65 0.81 -4.06 12.90
N ILE A 66 1.08 -2.91 12.27
CA ILE A 66 1.01 -1.59 12.92
C ILE A 66 -0.42 -1.05 12.87
N PHE A 67 -1.14 -1.31 11.76
CA PHE A 67 -2.52 -0.89 11.55
C PHE A 67 -3.43 -2.13 11.38
N PRO A 68 -3.76 -2.85 12.47
CA PRO A 68 -4.45 -4.14 12.40
C PRO A 68 -5.88 -4.06 11.84
N ASP A 69 -6.52 -2.89 11.90
CA ASP A 69 -7.88 -2.67 11.41
C ASP A 69 -7.94 -2.15 9.97
N GLN A 70 -6.80 -2.06 9.27
CA GLN A 70 -6.74 -1.54 7.90
C GLN A 70 -6.44 -2.64 6.89
N VAL A 71 -7.05 -2.52 5.71
CA VAL A 71 -6.68 -3.33 4.55
C VAL A 71 -5.45 -2.71 3.89
N VAL A 72 -4.33 -3.42 3.95
CA VAL A 72 -3.03 -2.91 3.50
C VAL A 72 -2.65 -3.49 2.15
N ILE A 73 -2.21 -2.61 1.24
CA ILE A 73 -1.64 -2.96 -0.06
C ILE A 73 -0.15 -2.68 -0.03
N GLY A 74 0.65 -3.73 -0.24
CA GLY A 74 2.07 -3.61 -0.54
C GLY A 74 2.31 -3.56 -2.04
N ASP A 75 3.32 -2.80 -2.44
CA ASP A 75 3.77 -2.70 -3.83
C ASP A 75 5.29 -2.57 -3.85
N ASP A 76 5.93 -3.22 -4.82
CA ASP A 76 7.35 -3.05 -5.09
C ASP A 76 7.60 -3.06 -6.60
N SER A 77 8.44 -2.15 -7.06
CA SER A 77 8.72 -1.96 -8.47
C SER A 77 10.14 -1.50 -8.69
N GLY A 78 10.71 -1.85 -9.85
CA GLY A 78 12.08 -1.52 -10.19
C GLY A 78 12.38 -1.77 -11.66
N LEU A 79 13.62 -1.53 -12.03
CA LEU A 79 14.12 -1.80 -13.37
C LEU A 79 14.83 -3.16 -13.38
N GLU A 80 14.46 -4.03 -14.30
CA GLU A 80 15.18 -5.26 -14.61
C GLU A 80 15.90 -5.09 -15.95
N VAL A 81 17.23 -5.24 -15.95
CA VAL A 81 18.05 -5.24 -17.17
C VAL A 81 18.83 -6.55 -17.22
N LYS A 82 18.86 -7.17 -18.39
CA LYS A 82 19.59 -8.42 -18.63
C LYS A 82 20.98 -8.16 -19.18
#